data_AF-A0A7S4W3X6-F1
#
_entry.id   AF-A0A7S4W3X6-F1
#
_cell.length_a   1.000
_cell.length_b   1.000
_cell.length_c   1.000
_cell.angle_alpha   90.00
_cell.angle_beta   90.00
_cell.angle_gamma   90.00
#
_symmetry.space_group_name_H-M   'P 1'
#
loop_
_entity.id
_entity.type
_entity.pdbx_description
1 polymer ?
#
loop_
_entity_poly.entity_id
_entity_poly.type
_entity_poly.pdbx_seq_one_letter_code
_entity_poly.pdbx_strand_id
1 'polypeptide(L)'
;RTWFNMFEELKKYKETHGHCLVTVKCPSQKHLALWVQKQRRQYREMKKGRSTQMTAERSDLLNGLGFVWQVHDDNWHEMLDDLRKYKERHGDCLVPNKYGPNRQLGRWVTNQRQAYKHMLDGEKISSAIKERICLLNEIGF
;
A
#
# COMPACT_ATOMS: atom_id res chain seq x y z
N ARG A 1 5.29 12.79 -22.03
CA ARG A 1 6.14 12.34 -20.90
C ARG A 1 6.60 10.92 -21.19
N THR A 2 7.90 10.65 -21.00
CA THR A 2 8.47 9.30 -21.17
C THR A 2 8.14 8.44 -19.95
N TRP A 3 8.32 7.12 -20.07
CA TRP A 3 8.16 6.20 -18.94
C TRP A 3 9.15 6.52 -17.81
N PHE A 4 10.41 6.79 -18.15
CA PHE A 4 11.47 7.11 -17.20
C PHE A 4 11.21 8.40 -16.41
N ASN A 5 10.65 9.44 -17.03
CA ASN A 5 10.30 10.66 -16.30
C ASN A 5 9.25 10.39 -15.22
N MET A 6 8.28 9.52 -15.50
CA MET A 6 7.25 9.14 -14.52
C MET A 6 7.79 8.24 -13.41
N PHE A 7 8.76 7.38 -13.75
CA PHE A 7 9.48 6.56 -12.78
C PHE A 7 10.28 7.43 -11.79
N GLU A 8 10.99 8.45 -12.28
CA GLU A 8 11.69 9.41 -11.40
C GLU A 8 10.73 10.23 -10.53
N GLU A 9 9.56 10.63 -11.07
CA GLU A 9 8.51 11.28 -10.27
C GLU A 9 8.01 10.35 -9.15
N LEU A 10 7.82 9.05 -9.42
CA LEU A 10 7.42 8.07 -8.42
C LEU A 10 8.51 7.86 -7.35
N LYS A 11 9.79 7.86 -7.73
CA LYS A 11 10.90 7.76 -6.79
C LYS A 11 10.90 8.92 -5.78
N LYS A 12 10.73 10.15 -6.26
CA LYS A 12 10.59 11.35 -5.40
C LYS A 12 9.34 11.28 -4.51
N TYR A 13 8.25 10.72 -5.04
CA TYR A 13 7.05 10.49 -4.24
C TYR A 13 7.33 9.53 -3.08
N LYS A 14 8.04 8.43 -3.34
CA LYS A 14 8.46 7.49 -2.30
C LYS A 14 9.37 8.14 -1.25
N GLU A 15 10.31 8.98 -1.64
CA GLU A 15 11.19 9.69 -0.70
C GLU A 15 10.41 10.60 0.27
N THR A 16 9.30 11.19 -0.19
CA THR A 16 8.48 12.11 0.60
C THR A 16 7.39 11.42 1.43
N HIS A 17 6.83 10.31 0.93
CA HIS A 17 5.69 9.62 1.56
C HIS A 17 6.06 8.26 2.16
N GLY A 18 7.30 7.78 1.94
CA GLY A 18 7.74 6.45 2.36
C GLY A 18 7.23 5.29 1.50
N HIS A 19 6.27 5.54 0.59
CA HIS A 19 5.60 4.51 -0.20
C HIS A 19 5.34 4.94 -1.66
N CYS A 20 5.03 3.98 -2.54
CA CYS A 20 4.72 4.22 -3.95
C CYS A 20 3.21 4.34 -4.25
N LEU A 21 2.34 4.38 -3.23
CA LEU A 21 0.91 4.52 -3.42
C LEU A 21 0.52 5.95 -3.84
N VAL A 22 0.26 6.14 -5.13
CA VAL A 22 -0.28 7.39 -5.65
C VAL A 22 -1.73 7.20 -6.01
N THR A 23 -2.65 7.73 -5.19
CA THR A 23 -4.09 7.60 -5.41
C THR A 23 -4.63 8.70 -6.32
N VAL A 24 -5.64 8.38 -7.14
CA VAL A 24 -6.33 9.36 -7.99
C VAL A 24 -7.15 10.39 -7.20
N LYS A 25 -7.32 10.13 -5.90
CA LYS A 25 -7.99 11.04 -4.96
C LYS A 25 -7.08 12.18 -4.51
N CYS A 26 -5.75 12.05 -4.65
CA CYS A 26 -4.82 13.15 -4.44
C CYS A 26 -4.85 14.11 -5.63
N PRO A 27 -5.42 15.33 -5.50
CA PRO A 27 -5.60 16.25 -6.63
C PRO A 27 -4.27 16.76 -7.20
N SER A 28 -3.27 16.90 -6.34
CA SER A 28 -1.94 17.42 -6.67
C SER A 28 -1.12 16.51 -7.60
N GLN A 29 -1.46 15.21 -7.70
CA GLN A 29 -0.64 14.22 -8.41
C GLN A 29 -1.48 13.27 -9.29
N LYS A 30 -2.60 13.76 -9.81
CA LYS A 30 -3.54 12.98 -10.63
C LYS A 30 -2.87 12.30 -11.83
N HIS A 31 -1.89 12.94 -12.46
CA HIS A 31 -1.15 12.37 -13.59
C HIS A 31 -0.28 11.17 -13.19
N LEU A 32 0.38 11.24 -12.04
CA LEU A 32 1.20 10.16 -11.50
C LEU A 32 0.31 8.99 -11.04
N ALA A 33 -0.83 9.29 -10.40
CA ALA A 33 -1.82 8.27 -10.02
C ALA A 33 -2.34 7.48 -11.23
N LEU A 34 -2.69 8.17 -12.32
CA LEU A 34 -3.15 7.52 -13.56
C LEU A 34 -2.06 6.65 -14.18
N TRP A 35 -0.80 7.09 -14.12
CA TRP A 35 0.34 6.32 -14.61
C TRP A 35 0.59 5.07 -13.76
N VAL A 36 0.54 5.18 -12.43
CA VAL A 36 0.64 4.05 -11.50
C VAL A 36 -0.46 3.01 -11.78
N GLN A 37 -1.71 3.45 -11.98
CA GLN A 37 -2.80 2.55 -12.38
C GLN A 37 -2.53 1.87 -13.73
N LYS A 38 -1.99 2.61 -14.70
CA LYS A 38 -1.60 2.05 -16.00
C LYS A 38 -0.52 0.97 -15.84
N GLN A 39 0.49 1.18 -14.99
CA GLN A 39 1.52 0.17 -14.72
C GLN A 39 0.92 -1.10 -14.12
N ARG A 40 0.08 -0.96 -13.07
CA ARG A 40 -0.61 -2.10 -12.44
C ARG A 40 -1.46 -2.88 -13.43
N ARG A 41 -2.20 -2.20 -14.31
CA ARG A 41 -2.99 -2.83 -15.37
C ARG A 41 -2.09 -3.58 -16.35
N GLN A 42 -1.03 -2.96 -16.85
CA GLN A 42 -0.13 -3.59 -17.83
C GLN A 42 0.58 -4.80 -17.24
N TYR A 43 1.05 -4.74 -15.99
CA TYR A 43 1.67 -5.90 -15.33
C TYR A 43 0.69 -7.06 -15.15
N ARG A 44 -0.56 -6.79 -14.76
CA ARG A 44 -1.59 -7.83 -14.64
C ARG A 44 -1.86 -8.51 -15.98
N GLU A 45 -1.95 -7.74 -17.05
CA GLU A 45 -2.20 -8.29 -18.39
C GLU A 45 -0.98 -9.04 -18.92
N MET A 46 0.25 -8.57 -18.65
CA MET A 46 1.50 -9.28 -18.92
C MET A 46 1.54 -10.65 -18.23
N LYS A 47 1.15 -10.72 -16.95
CA LYS A 47 1.06 -11.98 -16.19
C LYS A 47 0.02 -12.96 -16.73
N LYS A 48 -0.96 -12.49 -17.49
CA LYS A 48 -1.94 -13.33 -18.22
C LYS A 48 -1.46 -13.73 -19.62
N GLY A 49 -0.22 -13.44 -19.98
CA GLY A 49 0.34 -13.75 -21.30
C GLY A 49 -0.15 -12.83 -22.43
N ARG A 50 -0.76 -11.68 -22.11
CA ARG A 50 -1.23 -10.72 -23.12
C ARG A 50 -0.11 -9.76 -23.51
N SER A 51 -0.14 -9.28 -24.76
CA SER A 51 0.79 -8.25 -25.23
C SER A 51 0.52 -6.92 -24.52
N THR A 52 1.57 -6.34 -23.92
CA THR A 52 1.50 -5.05 -23.23
C THR A 52 2.80 -4.26 -23.43
N GLN A 53 2.82 -3.00 -23.01
CA GLN A 53 4.06 -2.20 -22.99
C GLN A 53 4.88 -2.36 -21.69
N MET A 54 4.48 -3.29 -20.80
CA MET A 54 5.29 -3.66 -19.65
C MET A 54 6.41 -4.59 -20.14
N THR A 55 7.66 -4.19 -19.93
CA THR A 55 8.84 -5.01 -20.19
C THR A 55 9.38 -5.55 -18.86
N ALA A 56 10.19 -6.61 -18.92
CA ALA A 56 10.86 -7.16 -17.73
C ALA A 56 11.66 -6.08 -16.99
N GLU A 57 12.47 -5.32 -17.72
CA GLU A 57 13.26 -4.19 -17.20
C GLU A 57 12.39 -3.17 -16.44
N ARG A 58 11.26 -2.76 -17.00
CA ARG A 58 10.34 -1.81 -16.36
C ARG A 58 9.73 -2.37 -15.07
N SER A 59 9.36 -3.64 -15.09
CA SER A 59 8.85 -4.28 -13.88
C SER A 59 9.93 -4.44 -12.80
N ASP A 60 11.17 -4.73 -13.19
CA ASP A 60 12.28 -4.90 -12.26
C ASP A 60 12.69 -3.58 -11.61
N LEU A 61 12.73 -2.49 -12.38
CA LEU A 61 12.94 -1.14 -11.86
C LEU A 61 11.87 -0.77 -10.83
N LEU A 62 10.60 -1.05 -11.13
CA LEU A 62 9.50 -0.81 -10.21
C LEU A 62 9.60 -1.70 -8.95
N ASN A 63 9.95 -2.97 -9.11
CA ASN A 63 10.17 -3.89 -7.99
C ASN A 63 11.30 -3.41 -7.09
N GLY A 64 12.41 -2.92 -7.66
CA GLY A 64 13.53 -2.36 -6.91
C GLY A 64 13.16 -1.11 -6.11
N LEU A 65 12.15 -0.37 -6.56
CA LEU A 65 11.54 0.72 -5.81
C LEU A 65 10.60 0.26 -4.69
N GLY A 66 10.33 -1.04 -4.55
CA GLY A 66 9.29 -1.54 -3.66
C GLY A 66 7.88 -1.21 -4.16
N PHE A 67 7.69 -1.10 -5.48
CA PHE A 67 6.40 -0.84 -6.08
C PHE A 67 5.45 -2.03 -5.87
N VAL A 68 4.29 -1.74 -5.31
CA VAL A 68 3.28 -2.75 -5.05
C VAL A 68 2.26 -2.78 -6.20
N TRP A 69 2.15 -3.95 -6.81
CA TRP A 69 1.31 -4.17 -7.99
C TRP A 69 -0.18 -4.32 -7.67
N GLN A 70 -0.52 -4.70 -6.44
CA GLN A 70 -1.89 -4.91 -5.98
C GLN A 70 -2.32 -3.80 -5.02
N VAL A 71 -3.33 -3.03 -5.39
CA VAL A 71 -3.80 -1.86 -4.61
C VAL A 71 -4.27 -2.23 -3.20
N HIS A 72 -4.77 -3.45 -3.01
CA HIS A 72 -5.17 -3.95 -1.69
C HIS A 72 -3.99 -4.03 -0.72
N ASP A 73 -2.79 -4.21 -1.23
CA ASP A 73 -1.57 -4.26 -0.44
C ASP A 73 -1.03 -2.87 -0.08
N ASP A 74 -1.40 -1.84 -0.84
CA ASP A 74 -0.89 -0.46 -0.70
C ASP A 74 -1.69 0.43 0.25
N ASN A 75 -3.03 0.26 0.35
CA ASN A 75 -3.83 0.99 1.35
C ASN A 75 -3.35 0.69 2.78
N TRP A 76 -2.56 -0.37 2.95
CA TRP A 76 -2.02 -0.77 4.22
C TRP A 76 -1.09 0.30 4.84
N HIS A 77 -0.22 0.93 4.05
CA HIS A 77 0.69 1.97 4.57
C HIS A 77 -0.04 3.27 4.92
N GLU A 78 -0.98 3.73 4.07
CA GLU A 78 -1.82 4.89 4.38
C GLU A 78 -2.64 4.66 5.67
N MET A 79 -3.21 3.46 5.83
CA MET A 79 -3.96 3.12 7.04
C MET A 79 -3.04 2.95 8.26
N LEU A 80 -1.80 2.48 8.09
CA LEU A 80 -0.81 2.47 9.16
C LEU A 80 -0.47 3.90 9.61
N ASP A 81 -0.29 4.83 8.69
CA ASP A 81 -0.03 6.23 9.03
C ASP A 81 -1.26 6.90 9.68
N ASP A 82 -2.47 6.59 9.20
CA ASP A 82 -3.69 7.04 9.86
C ASP A 82 -3.86 6.43 11.26
N LEU A 83 -3.42 5.19 11.47
CA LEU A 83 -3.37 4.55 12.78
C LEU A 83 -2.33 5.21 13.70
N ARG A 84 -1.16 5.58 13.18
CA ARG A 84 -0.15 6.37 13.93
C ARG A 84 -0.73 7.69 14.40
N LYS A 85 -1.38 8.44 13.49
CA LYS A 85 -2.08 9.70 13.84
C LYS A 85 -3.19 9.49 14.85
N TYR A 86 -3.93 8.37 14.75
CA TYR A 86 -4.95 8.03 15.74
C TYR A 86 -4.30 7.80 17.12
N LYS A 87 -3.22 7.02 17.17
CA LYS A 87 -2.48 6.74 18.41
C LYS A 87 -1.90 8.01 19.03
N GLU A 88 -1.34 8.91 18.23
CA GLU A 88 -0.86 10.21 18.72
C GLU A 88 -1.97 11.03 19.37
N ARG A 89 -3.21 10.94 18.87
CA ARG A 89 -4.36 11.69 19.38
C ARG A 89 -5.06 11.04 20.57
N HIS A 90 -5.10 9.71 20.61
CA HIS A 90 -5.91 8.95 21.56
C HIS A 90 -5.08 8.16 22.59
N GLY A 91 -3.78 7.98 22.34
CA GLY A 91 -2.86 7.21 23.19
C GLY A 91 -2.81 5.71 22.90
N ASP A 92 -3.74 5.20 22.07
CA ASP A 92 -3.90 3.77 21.79
C ASP A 92 -4.22 3.46 20.32
N CYS A 93 -4.27 2.19 19.98
CA CYS A 93 -4.69 1.69 18.66
C CYS A 93 -6.11 1.08 18.67
N LEU A 94 -6.94 1.45 19.65
CA LEU A 94 -8.29 0.93 19.86
C LEU A 94 -9.35 1.64 18.99
N VAL A 95 -9.07 1.73 17.69
CA VAL A 95 -9.97 2.38 16.73
C VAL A 95 -11.33 1.67 16.68
N PRO A 96 -12.45 2.36 16.96
CA PRO A 96 -13.78 1.77 16.83
C PRO A 96 -14.08 1.36 15.38
N ASN A 97 -14.76 0.24 15.17
CA ASN A 97 -15.12 -0.21 13.81
C ASN A 97 -15.89 0.85 13.00
N LYS A 98 -16.77 1.61 13.68
CA LYS A 98 -17.55 2.72 13.12
C LYS A 98 -16.92 4.09 13.41
N TYR A 99 -15.59 4.18 13.39
CA TYR A 99 -14.88 5.44 13.65
C TYR A 99 -15.36 6.54 12.69
N GLY A 100 -16.04 7.55 13.23
CA GLY A 100 -16.70 8.61 12.46
C GLY A 100 -15.74 9.39 11.55
N PRO A 101 -14.58 9.86 12.05
CA PRO A 101 -13.61 10.61 11.27
C PRO A 101 -13.00 9.82 10.11
N ASN A 102 -12.82 8.50 10.28
CA ASN A 102 -12.34 7.62 9.23
C ASN A 102 -12.90 6.20 9.38
N ARG A 103 -14.05 5.93 8.74
CA ARG A 103 -14.68 4.60 8.77
C ARG A 103 -13.84 3.52 8.10
N GLN A 104 -12.94 3.90 7.18
CA GLN A 104 -12.05 2.95 6.51
C GLN A 104 -10.98 2.45 7.48
N LEU A 105 -10.44 3.34 8.32
CA LEU A 105 -9.48 2.97 9.37
C LEU A 105 -10.09 1.98 10.36
N GLY A 106 -11.31 2.22 10.87
CA GLY A 106 -11.97 1.32 11.81
C GLY A 106 -12.18 -0.10 11.25
N ARG A 107 -12.59 -0.19 9.98
CA ARG A 107 -12.70 -1.49 9.28
C ARG A 107 -11.33 -2.12 9.05
N TRP A 108 -10.33 -1.33 8.65
CA TRP A 108 -8.98 -1.81 8.41
C TRP A 108 -8.33 -2.38 9.67
N VAL A 109 -8.44 -1.69 10.82
CA VAL A 109 -7.96 -2.17 12.13
C VAL A 109 -8.64 -3.49 12.51
N THR A 110 -9.95 -3.60 12.28
CA THR A 110 -10.68 -4.86 12.52
C THR A 110 -10.10 -6.01 11.70
N ASN A 111 -9.80 -5.76 10.42
CA ASN A 111 -9.18 -6.76 9.55
C ASN A 111 -7.75 -7.12 9.98
N GLN A 112 -6.95 -6.15 10.45
CA GLN A 112 -5.60 -6.42 10.96
C GLN A 112 -5.63 -7.31 12.21
N ARG A 113 -6.56 -7.06 13.14
CA ARG A 113 -6.75 -7.93 14.32
C ARG A 113 -7.13 -9.36 13.93
N GLN A 114 -7.97 -9.51 12.92
CA GLN A 114 -8.33 -10.83 12.40
C GLN A 114 -7.12 -11.53 11.78
N ALA A 115 -6.32 -10.84 10.96
CA ALA A 115 -5.08 -11.40 10.41
C ALA A 115 -4.08 -11.80 11.50
N TYR A 116 -3.99 -11.01 12.58
CA TYR A 116 -3.16 -11.31 13.75
C TYR A 116 -3.64 -12.58 14.47
N LYS A 117 -4.96 -12.75 14.62
CA LYS A 117 -5.55 -13.96 15.20
C LYS A 117 -5.21 -15.19 14.35
N HIS A 118 -5.38 -15.14 13.03
CA HIS A 118 -5.04 -16.26 12.15
C HIS A 118 -3.54 -16.64 12.25
N MET A 119 -2.65 -15.66 12.46
CA MET A 119 -1.23 -15.94 12.75
C MET A 119 -1.05 -16.72 14.06
N LEU A 120 -1.73 -16.30 15.14
CA LEU A 120 -1.65 -16.98 16.45
C LEU A 120 -2.25 -18.38 16.41
N ASP A 121 -3.30 -18.58 15.61
CA ASP A 121 -3.97 -19.86 15.40
C ASP A 121 -3.12 -20.83 14.54
N GLY A 122 -1.91 -20.41 14.11
CA GLY A 122 -0.96 -21.25 13.39
C GLY A 122 -1.27 -21.41 11.90
N GLU A 123 -2.12 -20.55 11.34
CA GLU A 123 -2.46 -20.61 9.92
C GLU A 123 -1.27 -20.19 9.03
N LYS A 124 -1.23 -20.77 7.83
CA LYS A 124 -0.18 -20.46 6.85
C LYS A 124 -0.37 -19.05 6.28
N ILE A 125 0.33 -18.07 6.85
CA ILE A 125 0.36 -16.69 6.39
C ILE A 125 1.55 -16.40 5.46
N SER A 126 1.37 -15.45 4.53
CA SER A 126 2.44 -15.04 3.61
C SER A 126 3.52 -14.19 4.31
N SER A 127 4.72 -14.12 3.73
CA SER A 127 5.81 -13.27 4.23
C SER A 127 5.40 -11.80 4.33
N ALA A 128 4.62 -11.30 3.36
CA ALA A 128 4.09 -9.94 3.38
C ALA A 128 3.16 -9.68 4.59
N ILE A 129 2.36 -10.67 5.02
CA ILE A 129 1.52 -10.54 6.23
C ILE A 129 2.41 -10.49 7.49
N LYS A 130 3.49 -11.28 7.53
CA LYS A 130 4.44 -11.24 8.65
C LYS A 130 5.10 -9.88 8.80
N GLU A 131 5.56 -9.29 7.69
CA GLU A 131 6.17 -7.95 7.68
C GLU A 131 5.19 -6.88 8.18
N ARG A 132 3.93 -6.93 7.73
CA ARG A 132 2.86 -6.04 8.20
C ARG A 132 2.61 -6.16 9.69
N ILE A 133 2.59 -7.38 10.21
CA ILE A 133 2.44 -7.64 11.64
C ILE A 133 3.60 -7.04 12.44
N CYS A 134 4.84 -7.17 11.97
CA CYS A 134 6.00 -6.53 12.61
C CYS A 134 5.83 -5.00 12.70
N LEU A 135 5.46 -4.36 11.59
CA LEU A 135 5.25 -2.90 11.52
C LEU A 135 4.08 -2.42 12.41
N LEU A 136 3.05 -3.24 12.60
CA LEU A 136 1.97 -2.97 13.55
C LEU A 136 2.47 -3.09 15.00
N ASN A 137 3.26 -4.11 15.31
CA ASN A 137 3.82 -4.29 16.65
C ASN A 137 4.76 -3.15 17.06
N GLU A 138 5.51 -2.58 16.11
CA GLU A 138 6.37 -1.40 16.36
C GLU A 138 5.58 -0.19 16.89
N ILE A 139 4.31 -0.06 16.50
CA ILE A 139 3.44 1.00 16.99
C ILE A 139 2.57 0.56 18.18
N GLY A 140 2.84 -0.60 18.79
CA GLY A 140 2.10 -1.11 19.95
C GLY A 140 0.65 -1.47 19.63
N PHE A 141 0.42 -2.01 18.43
CA PHE A 141 -0.88 -2.52 17.97
C PHE A 141 -1.33 -3.78 18.69
#